data_AF-A0A4Q9V6L2-F1
#
_entry.id   AF-A0A4Q9V6L2-F1
#
_cell.length_a   1.000
_cell.length_b   1.000
_cell.length_c   1.000
_cell.angle_alpha   90.00
_cell.angle_beta   90.00
_cell.angle_gamma   90.00
#
_symmetry.space_group_name_H-M   'P 1'
#
loop_
_entity.id
_entity.type
_entity.pdbx_description
1 polymer ?
#
loop_
_entity_poly.entity_id
_entity_poly.type
_entity_poly.pdbx_seq_one_letter_code
_entity_poly.pdbx_strand_id
1 'polypeptide(L)'
;MLMAFLPLLLSCNDKEKYEEKPEEKKMTLNDSIKRGEYLVKTIGCHDCHSPKRMGERGPEEIPELALSGFSEGDSLPPVSTEALEKGWMLMNGQLTAFVGPWGVSFSANLTSDDTGLGNWTADQFMTAMREGKLKGQKNGRMMLPPMPWQNFANLTDEDLESMFKYLQSTEPVNNAVPAPIPPTKLDSLKAA
;
A
#
# COMPACT_ATOMS: atom_id res chain seq x y z
N MET A 1 79.80 2.13 29.51
CA MET A 1 79.72 1.89 28.06
C MET A 1 78.41 1.14 27.83
N LEU A 2 77.29 1.87 27.76
CA LEU A 2 75.94 1.30 27.67
C LEU A 2 75.68 0.94 26.20
N MET A 3 75.53 -0.35 25.90
CA MET A 3 75.04 -0.83 24.61
C MET A 3 73.55 -0.47 24.48
N ALA A 4 73.23 0.42 23.53
CA ALA A 4 71.85 0.66 23.12
C ALA A 4 71.44 -0.42 22.09
N PHE A 5 70.63 -1.38 22.53
CA PHE A 5 69.91 -2.28 21.65
C PHE A 5 68.73 -1.52 21.04
N LEU A 6 68.75 -1.31 19.72
CA LEU A 6 67.63 -0.75 18.97
C LEU A 6 66.69 -1.90 18.57
N PRO A 7 65.42 -1.95 19.04
CA PRO A 7 64.50 -2.99 18.61
C PRO A 7 63.99 -2.68 17.20
N LEU A 8 64.23 -3.61 16.27
CA LEU A 8 63.58 -3.65 14.96
C LEU A 8 62.09 -3.92 15.18
N LEU A 9 61.24 -2.90 14.96
CA LEU A 9 59.80 -3.11 14.83
C LEU A 9 59.51 -3.70 13.45
N LEU A 10 59.36 -5.02 13.39
CA LEU A 10 58.76 -5.71 12.25
C LEU A 10 57.28 -5.34 12.20
N SER A 11 56.95 -4.39 11.33
CA SER A 11 55.57 -4.09 10.96
C SER A 11 55.03 -5.22 10.09
N CYS A 12 54.22 -6.12 10.66
CA CYS A 12 53.39 -7.02 9.87
C CYS A 12 52.34 -6.18 9.12
N ASN A 13 52.58 -5.95 7.83
CA ASN A 13 51.61 -5.35 6.93
C ASN A 13 50.71 -6.47 6.37
N ASP A 14 49.84 -7.05 7.22
CA ASP A 14 48.76 -7.94 6.77
C ASP A 14 47.61 -7.07 6.22
N LYS A 15 47.86 -6.42 5.08
CA LYS A 15 46.88 -5.64 4.34
C LYS A 15 46.22 -6.45 3.21
N GLU A 16 45.96 -7.74 3.38
CA GLU A 16 45.16 -8.50 2.41
C GLU A 16 44.30 -9.57 3.08
N LYS A 17 43.31 -9.13 3.86
CA LYS A 17 42.04 -9.85 3.98
C LYS A 17 40.91 -8.83 3.91
N TYR A 18 40.68 -8.32 2.71
CA TYR A 18 39.34 -7.84 2.39
C TYR A 18 38.47 -9.10 2.38
N GLU A 19 37.64 -9.28 3.42
CA GLU A 19 36.52 -10.21 3.31
C GLU A 19 35.74 -9.80 2.06
N GLU A 20 35.60 -10.71 1.10
CA GLU A 20 34.68 -10.50 -0.02
C GLU A 20 33.33 -10.14 0.58
N LYS A 21 32.89 -8.90 0.33
CA LYS A 21 31.56 -8.46 0.72
C LYS A 21 30.60 -9.42 0.00
N PRO A 22 29.79 -10.22 0.72
CA PRO A 22 28.94 -11.21 0.09
C PRO A 22 28.14 -10.52 -1.01
N GLU A 23 28.23 -11.03 -2.23
CA GLU A 23 27.50 -10.49 -3.37
C GLU A 23 26.01 -10.44 -2.98
N GLU A 24 25.44 -9.24 -2.99
CA GLU A 24 24.07 -9.01 -2.54
C GLU A 24 23.13 -9.72 -3.54
N LYS A 25 22.76 -10.95 -3.20
CA LYS A 25 21.98 -11.82 -4.07
C LYS A 25 20.58 -11.23 -4.22
N LYS A 26 20.34 -10.54 -5.33
CA LYS A 26 19.01 -10.05 -5.70
C LYS A 26 17.98 -11.19 -5.63
N MET A 27 16.81 -10.90 -5.06
CA MET A 27 15.71 -11.84 -4.97
C MET A 27 15.32 -12.38 -6.34
N THR A 28 14.94 -13.67 -6.41
CA THR A 28 14.29 -14.20 -7.61
C THR A 28 12.90 -13.58 -7.78
N LEU A 29 12.32 -13.67 -8.98
CA LEU A 29 10.95 -13.18 -9.20
C LEU A 29 9.94 -13.82 -8.23
N ASN A 30 10.01 -15.15 -8.06
CA ASN A 30 9.11 -15.87 -7.16
C ASN A 30 9.30 -15.47 -5.69
N ASP A 31 10.55 -15.25 -5.26
CA ASP A 31 10.81 -14.77 -3.90
C ASP A 31 10.27 -13.36 -3.71
N SER A 32 10.44 -12.49 -4.70
CA SER A 32 9.91 -11.12 -4.69
C SER A 32 8.38 -11.10 -4.65
N ILE A 33 7.70 -11.94 -5.43
CA ILE A 33 6.24 -12.10 -5.36
C ILE A 33 5.81 -12.57 -3.98
N LYS A 34 6.46 -13.59 -3.39
CA LYS A 34 6.13 -14.07 -2.04
C LYS A 34 6.35 -13.01 -0.96
N ARG A 35 7.42 -12.22 -1.09
CA ARG A 35 7.69 -11.08 -0.20
C ARG A 35 6.62 -10.01 -0.34
N GLY A 36 6.22 -9.70 -1.56
CA GLY A 36 5.12 -8.79 -1.86
C GLY A 36 3.79 -9.24 -1.29
N GLU A 37 3.45 -10.51 -1.45
CA GLU A 37 2.24 -11.12 -0.88
C GLU A 37 2.23 -10.98 0.64
N TYR A 38 3.35 -11.34 1.30
CA TYR A 38 3.49 -11.18 2.73
C TYR A 38 3.28 -9.72 3.16
N LEU A 39 3.92 -8.76 2.47
CA LEU A 39 3.79 -7.35 2.79
C LEU A 39 2.35 -6.87 2.62
N VAL A 40 1.74 -7.07 1.44
CA VAL A 40 0.37 -6.63 1.14
C VAL A 40 -0.64 -7.21 2.13
N LYS A 41 -0.46 -8.46 2.56
CA LYS A 41 -1.33 -9.09 3.58
C LYS A 41 -1.07 -8.58 4.99
N THR A 42 0.17 -8.29 5.37
CA THR A 42 0.52 -7.98 6.77
C THR A 42 0.51 -6.50 7.10
N ILE A 43 0.61 -5.61 6.11
CA ILE A 43 0.58 -4.15 6.31
C ILE A 43 -0.80 -3.52 6.07
N GLY A 44 -1.84 -4.35 5.95
CA GLY A 44 -3.24 -3.92 5.97
C GLY A 44 -3.84 -3.48 4.63
N CYS A 45 -3.24 -3.84 3.49
CA CYS A 45 -3.84 -3.49 2.19
C CYS A 45 -5.23 -4.16 2.01
N HIS A 46 -5.34 -5.44 2.40
CA HIS A 46 -6.59 -6.20 2.34
C HIS A 46 -7.71 -5.64 3.23
N ASP A 47 -7.36 -4.94 4.32
CA ASP A 47 -8.33 -4.41 5.28
C ASP A 47 -9.30 -3.43 4.60
N CYS A 48 -8.79 -2.61 3.68
CA CYS A 48 -9.57 -1.61 2.96
C CYS A 48 -9.85 -1.98 1.51
N HIS A 49 -8.97 -2.75 0.87
CA HIS A 49 -9.06 -3.02 -0.57
C HIS A 49 -9.69 -4.37 -0.91
N SER A 50 -10.07 -5.20 0.06
CA SER A 50 -10.85 -6.41 -0.19
C SER A 50 -12.28 -6.24 0.33
N PRO A 51 -13.32 -6.33 -0.52
CA PRO A 51 -14.72 -6.46 -0.11
C PRO A 51 -14.91 -7.56 0.93
N LYS A 52 -15.83 -7.30 1.87
CA LYS A 52 -16.10 -8.19 3.00
C LYS A 52 -17.58 -8.50 3.11
N ARG A 53 -17.89 -9.74 3.49
CA ARG A 53 -19.21 -10.15 3.95
C ARG A 53 -19.22 -10.22 5.47
N MET A 54 -20.36 -9.92 6.10
CA MET A 54 -20.47 -10.04 7.55
C MET A 54 -20.67 -11.51 7.94
N GLY A 55 -19.67 -12.11 8.56
CA GLY A 55 -19.72 -13.44 9.16
C GLY A 55 -19.97 -13.39 10.67
N GLU A 56 -20.02 -14.55 11.32
CA GLU A 56 -20.25 -14.65 12.76
C GLU A 56 -19.14 -14.00 13.60
N ARG A 57 -17.93 -13.90 13.04
CA ARG A 57 -16.75 -13.29 13.69
C ARG A 57 -16.47 -11.86 13.23
N GLY A 58 -17.39 -11.26 12.48
CA GLY A 58 -17.24 -9.93 11.91
C GLY A 58 -16.98 -9.96 10.40
N PRO A 59 -16.41 -8.88 9.84
CA PRO A 59 -16.13 -8.78 8.40
C PRO A 59 -15.11 -9.83 7.94
N GLU A 60 -15.51 -10.67 7.00
CA GLU A 60 -14.67 -11.69 6.36
C GLU A 60 -14.46 -11.33 4.89
N GLU A 61 -13.22 -11.40 4.40
CA GLU A 61 -12.91 -11.16 3.00
C GLU A 61 -13.67 -12.12 2.07
N ILE A 62 -14.09 -11.59 0.92
CA ILE A 62 -14.63 -12.39 -0.19
C ILE A 62 -13.44 -12.75 -1.10
N PRO A 63 -12.95 -14.02 -1.09
CA PRO A 63 -11.70 -14.37 -1.75
C PRO A 63 -11.68 -14.03 -3.25
N GLU A 64 -12.82 -14.20 -3.93
CA GLU A 64 -12.99 -13.94 -5.36
C GLU A 64 -12.89 -12.46 -5.72
N LEU A 65 -13.00 -11.58 -4.72
CA LEU A 65 -12.93 -10.12 -4.86
C LEU A 65 -11.73 -9.52 -4.12
N ALA A 66 -10.79 -10.35 -3.64
CA ALA A 66 -9.64 -9.86 -2.90
C ALA A 66 -8.92 -8.75 -3.67
N LEU A 67 -8.58 -7.65 -2.97
CA LEU A 67 -7.91 -6.47 -3.52
C LEU A 67 -8.69 -5.69 -4.61
N SER A 68 -9.95 -6.01 -4.89
CA SER A 68 -10.73 -5.33 -5.94
C SER A 68 -11.27 -3.94 -5.55
N GLY A 69 -11.19 -3.54 -4.28
CA GLY A 69 -11.63 -2.22 -3.80
C GLY A 69 -13.13 -2.13 -3.53
N PHE A 70 -13.70 -0.93 -3.65
CA PHE A 70 -15.16 -0.75 -3.55
C PHE A 70 -15.84 -1.23 -4.84
N SER A 71 -16.87 -2.07 -4.71
CA SER A 71 -17.55 -2.67 -5.86
C SER A 71 -18.28 -1.64 -6.72
N GLU A 72 -18.10 -1.74 -8.03
CA GLU A 72 -18.82 -0.96 -9.03
C GLU A 72 -20.33 -1.22 -8.91
N GLY A 73 -21.12 -0.15 -8.96
CA GLY A 73 -22.57 -0.21 -8.83
C GLY A 73 -23.09 -0.40 -7.41
N ASP A 74 -22.22 -0.62 -6.41
CA ASP A 74 -22.66 -0.66 -5.02
C ASP A 74 -23.04 0.75 -4.52
N SER A 75 -23.94 0.79 -3.55
CA SER A 75 -24.48 2.02 -3.01
C SER A 75 -24.07 2.20 -1.55
N LEU A 76 -23.91 3.45 -1.15
CA LEU A 76 -23.63 3.76 0.24
C LEU A 76 -24.91 3.64 1.07
N PRO A 77 -24.82 3.13 2.31
CA PRO A 77 -25.89 3.33 3.26
C PRO A 77 -26.08 4.83 3.54
N PRO A 78 -27.24 5.25 4.06
CA PRO A 78 -27.46 6.64 4.43
C PRO A 78 -26.37 7.17 5.36
N VAL A 79 -25.85 8.35 5.04
CA VAL A 79 -24.77 8.99 5.77
C VAL A 79 -25.34 9.81 6.92
N SER A 80 -24.87 9.54 8.15
CA SER A 80 -25.17 10.39 9.31
C SER A 80 -24.23 11.59 9.33
N THR A 81 -24.67 12.75 8.83
CA THR A 81 -23.89 14.00 8.92
C THR A 81 -23.73 14.48 10.35
N GLU A 82 -24.70 14.18 11.22
CA GLU A 82 -24.62 14.50 12.65
C GLU A 82 -23.42 13.79 13.30
N ALA A 83 -23.16 12.54 12.93
CA ALA A 83 -21.98 11.82 13.41
C ALA A 83 -20.68 12.53 12.97
N LEU A 84 -20.63 13.02 11.73
CA LEU A 84 -19.48 13.76 11.19
C LEU A 84 -19.25 15.08 11.94
N GLU A 85 -20.31 15.84 12.22
CA GLU A 85 -20.26 17.08 13.01
C GLU A 85 -19.75 16.84 14.44
N LYS A 86 -20.03 15.66 15.00
CA LYS A 86 -19.53 15.19 16.30
C LYS A 86 -18.11 14.60 16.24
N GLY A 87 -17.44 14.68 15.10
CA GLY A 87 -16.06 14.24 14.91
C GLY A 87 -15.90 12.73 14.62
N TRP A 88 -16.99 12.01 14.37
CA TRP A 88 -16.91 10.62 13.93
C TRP A 88 -16.62 10.55 12.43
N MET A 89 -15.94 9.49 12.03
CA MET A 89 -15.81 9.09 10.63
C MET A 89 -16.59 7.79 10.45
N LEU A 90 -17.18 7.61 9.26
CA LEU A 90 -17.98 6.43 8.95
C LEU A 90 -17.25 5.55 7.95
N MET A 91 -17.47 4.25 8.06
CA MET A 91 -17.03 3.25 7.09
C MET A 91 -18.22 2.36 6.74
N ASN A 92 -18.32 1.91 5.49
CA ASN A 92 -19.32 0.92 5.13
C ASN A 92 -18.97 -0.45 5.74
N GLY A 93 -19.95 -1.36 5.79
CA GLY A 93 -19.74 -2.69 6.39
C GLY A 93 -18.69 -3.56 5.70
N GLN A 94 -18.33 -3.21 4.45
CA GLN A 94 -17.29 -3.90 3.68
C GLN A 94 -15.88 -3.32 3.90
N LEU A 95 -15.77 -2.21 4.62
CA LEU A 95 -14.52 -1.46 4.85
C LEU A 95 -13.88 -0.90 3.56
N THR A 96 -14.66 -0.64 2.52
CA THR A 96 -14.20 -0.18 1.21
C THR A 96 -14.62 1.26 0.87
N ALA A 97 -15.49 1.87 1.68
CA ALA A 97 -15.88 3.26 1.55
C ALA A 97 -15.80 4.00 2.90
N PHE A 98 -15.29 5.23 2.86
CA PHE A 98 -15.02 6.03 4.05
C PHE A 98 -15.60 7.42 3.91
N VAL A 99 -16.26 7.88 4.96
CA VAL A 99 -16.91 9.19 5.01
C VAL A 99 -16.30 10.03 6.12
N GLY A 100 -15.89 11.24 5.77
CA GLY A 100 -15.34 12.21 6.70
C GLY A 100 -15.48 13.65 6.19
N PRO A 101 -14.81 14.62 6.83
CA PRO A 101 -14.83 16.03 6.41
C PRO A 101 -14.34 16.26 4.97
N TRP A 102 -13.60 15.30 4.39
CA TRP A 102 -13.15 15.31 3.00
C TRP A 102 -14.19 14.78 1.99
N GLY A 103 -15.38 14.36 2.44
CA GLY A 103 -16.41 13.73 1.62
C GLY A 103 -16.36 12.21 1.73
N VAL A 104 -16.62 11.52 0.62
CA VAL A 104 -16.52 10.06 0.52
C VAL A 104 -15.32 9.67 -0.34
N SER A 105 -14.49 8.79 0.20
CA SER A 105 -13.43 8.10 -0.53
C SER A 105 -13.76 6.62 -0.67
N PHE A 106 -13.31 6.04 -1.79
CA PHE A 106 -13.50 4.63 -2.12
C PHE A 106 -12.13 3.98 -2.29
N SER A 107 -11.97 2.78 -1.74
CA SER A 107 -10.78 1.96 -1.93
C SER A 107 -10.65 1.57 -3.41
N ALA A 108 -9.46 1.77 -3.98
CA ALA A 108 -9.18 1.46 -5.38
C ALA A 108 -9.08 -0.06 -5.63
N ASN A 109 -9.29 -0.47 -6.88
CA ASN A 109 -8.92 -1.79 -7.36
C ASN A 109 -7.39 -1.90 -7.43
N LEU A 110 -6.79 -2.84 -6.68
CA LEU A 110 -5.35 -3.09 -6.66
C LEU A 110 -4.94 -4.34 -7.47
N THR A 111 -5.90 -5.03 -8.10
CA THR A 111 -5.62 -6.23 -8.90
C THR A 111 -4.88 -5.89 -10.20
N SER A 112 -4.39 -6.92 -10.87
CA SER A 112 -3.74 -6.86 -12.19
C SER A 112 -4.67 -6.49 -13.35
N ASP A 113 -5.97 -6.22 -13.10
CA ASP A 113 -6.92 -5.78 -14.12
C ASP A 113 -6.63 -4.35 -14.61
N ASP A 114 -7.10 -4.03 -15.83
CA ASP A 114 -6.96 -2.70 -16.44
C ASP A 114 -7.67 -1.59 -15.64
N THR A 115 -8.76 -1.93 -14.94
CA THR A 115 -9.45 -1.02 -14.02
C THR A 115 -8.70 -0.80 -12.70
N GLY A 116 -7.70 -1.64 -12.41
CA GLY A 116 -6.83 -1.59 -11.25
C GLY A 116 -5.40 -1.14 -11.57
N LEU A 117 -4.42 -2.00 -11.26
CA LEU A 117 -2.99 -1.73 -11.43
C LEU A 117 -2.42 -2.30 -12.74
N GLY A 118 -3.18 -3.06 -13.55
CA GLY A 118 -2.65 -3.78 -14.72
C GLY A 118 -1.81 -2.94 -15.69
N ASN A 119 -2.18 -1.68 -15.87
CA ASN A 119 -1.47 -0.74 -16.75
C ASN A 119 -0.50 0.22 -16.04
N TRP A 120 -0.26 0.04 -14.74
CA TRP A 120 0.65 0.90 -14.00
C TRP A 120 2.10 0.51 -14.26
N THR A 121 2.98 1.51 -14.21
CA THR A 121 4.42 1.27 -14.13
C THR A 121 4.86 1.15 -12.68
N ALA A 122 6.01 0.50 -12.45
CA ALA A 122 6.63 0.46 -11.12
C ALA A 122 6.89 1.88 -10.58
N ASP A 123 7.36 2.81 -11.41
CA ASP A 123 7.58 4.21 -11.02
C ASP A 123 6.29 4.91 -10.56
N GLN A 124 5.15 4.64 -11.23
CA GLN A 124 3.86 5.17 -10.81
C GLN A 124 3.45 4.61 -9.45
N PHE A 125 3.61 3.31 -9.25
CA PHE A 125 3.33 2.68 -7.96
C PHE A 125 4.22 3.24 -6.84
N MET A 126 5.52 3.37 -7.09
CA MET A 126 6.47 3.94 -6.12
C MET A 126 6.13 5.40 -5.81
N THR A 127 5.85 6.22 -6.82
CA THR A 127 5.41 7.61 -6.61
C THR A 127 4.13 7.66 -5.78
N ALA A 128 3.18 6.76 -6.04
CA ALA A 128 1.93 6.68 -5.30
C ALA A 128 2.14 6.33 -3.82
N MET A 129 3.03 5.38 -3.51
CA MET A 129 3.31 4.96 -2.13
C MET A 129 4.23 5.93 -1.38
N ARG A 130 5.19 6.55 -2.05
CA ARG A 130 6.15 7.50 -1.44
C ARG A 130 5.55 8.88 -1.23
N GLU A 131 4.77 9.36 -2.20
CA GLU A 131 4.30 10.75 -2.24
C GLU A 131 2.78 10.87 -2.05
N GLY A 132 2.05 9.75 -1.94
CA GLY A 132 0.60 9.76 -1.80
C GLY A 132 -0.13 10.31 -3.03
N LYS A 133 0.53 10.32 -4.20
CA LYS A 133 -0.05 10.86 -5.44
C LYS A 133 -0.98 9.83 -6.08
N LEU A 134 -2.22 10.24 -6.36
CA LEU A 134 -3.19 9.39 -7.04
C LEU A 134 -2.61 8.91 -8.38
N LYS A 135 -2.61 7.59 -8.61
CA LYS A 135 -2.06 6.94 -9.83
C LYS A 135 -0.58 7.26 -10.11
N GLY A 136 0.18 7.69 -9.09
CA GLY A 136 1.57 8.13 -9.27
C GLY A 136 1.71 9.40 -10.12
N GLN A 137 0.63 10.14 -10.34
CA GLN A 137 0.64 11.35 -11.15
C GLN A 137 1.14 12.53 -10.32
N LYS A 138 2.36 13.02 -10.60
CA LYS A 138 2.99 14.13 -9.85
C LYS A 138 2.12 15.41 -9.79
N ASN A 139 1.45 15.72 -10.90
CA ASN A 139 0.51 16.86 -11.01
C ASN A 139 -0.94 16.49 -10.63
N GLY A 140 -1.18 15.24 -10.26
CA GLY A 140 -2.46 14.76 -9.78
C GLY A 140 -2.74 15.15 -8.33
N ARG A 141 -3.98 14.93 -7.91
CA ARG A 141 -4.39 15.10 -6.51
C ARG A 141 -3.71 14.07 -5.61
N MET A 142 -3.66 14.38 -4.32
CA MET A 142 -3.30 13.41 -3.29
C MET A 142 -4.38 12.32 -3.18
N MET A 143 -4.01 11.12 -2.75
CA MET A 143 -4.93 10.10 -2.26
C MET A 143 -5.79 10.69 -1.13
N LEU A 144 -7.06 10.28 -1.08
CA LEU A 144 -7.94 10.74 0.00
C LEU A 144 -7.73 9.88 1.25
N PRO A 145 -8.00 10.42 2.44
CA PRO A 145 -8.06 9.63 3.65
C PRO A 145 -9.06 8.47 3.52
N PRO A 146 -8.89 7.38 4.27
CA PRO A 146 -7.85 7.14 5.26
C PRO A 146 -6.59 6.44 4.70
N MET A 147 -6.39 6.40 3.38
CA MET A 147 -5.28 5.66 2.76
C MET A 147 -3.93 6.05 3.39
N PRO A 148 -3.24 5.12 4.08
CA PRO A 148 -2.12 5.46 4.96
C PRO A 148 -0.78 5.45 4.21
N TRP A 149 -0.70 6.17 3.08
CA TRP A 149 0.49 6.16 2.22
C TRP A 149 1.78 6.59 2.96
N GLN A 150 1.68 7.45 3.97
CA GLN A 150 2.83 7.86 4.80
C GLN A 150 3.47 6.69 5.54
N ASN A 151 2.71 5.65 5.90
CA ASN A 151 3.25 4.45 6.54
C ASN A 151 4.10 3.63 5.56
N PHE A 152 3.75 3.67 4.27
CA PHE A 152 4.45 2.95 3.20
C PHE A 152 5.60 3.76 2.62
N ALA A 153 5.61 5.08 2.83
CA ALA A 153 6.60 6.00 2.29
C ALA A 153 8.04 5.74 2.78
N ASN A 154 8.23 4.89 3.79
CA ASN A 154 9.55 4.51 4.33
C ASN A 154 9.95 3.05 4.05
N LEU A 155 9.13 2.27 3.34
CA LEU A 155 9.52 0.91 2.92
C LEU A 155 10.79 0.93 2.07
N THR A 156 11.51 -0.17 1.93
CA THR A 156 12.65 -0.21 0.99
C THR A 156 12.13 -0.23 -0.45
N ASP A 157 12.96 0.16 -1.42
CA ASP A 157 12.58 0.05 -2.83
C ASP A 157 12.33 -1.42 -3.22
N GLU A 158 13.13 -2.35 -2.69
CA GLU A 158 12.93 -3.80 -2.86
C GLU A 158 11.57 -4.28 -2.32
N ASP A 159 11.12 -3.74 -1.18
CA ASP A 159 9.81 -4.07 -0.61
C ASP A 159 8.66 -3.51 -1.46
N LEU A 160 8.76 -2.25 -1.90
CA LEU A 160 7.74 -1.65 -2.78
C LEU A 160 7.68 -2.35 -4.14
N GLU A 161 8.83 -2.68 -4.74
CA GLU A 161 8.89 -3.47 -5.96
C GLU A 161 8.28 -4.86 -5.78
N SER A 162 8.57 -5.52 -4.65
CA SER A 162 8.02 -6.84 -4.34
C SER A 162 6.50 -6.78 -4.19
N MET A 163 5.98 -5.78 -3.46
CA MET A 163 4.53 -5.51 -3.38
C MET A 163 3.93 -5.31 -4.77
N PHE A 164 4.54 -4.47 -5.62
CA PHE A 164 4.02 -4.22 -6.96
C PHE A 164 4.03 -5.49 -7.82
N LYS A 165 5.11 -6.28 -7.80
CA LYS A 165 5.19 -7.57 -8.52
C LYS A 165 4.12 -8.55 -8.07
N TYR A 166 3.83 -8.62 -6.76
CA TYR A 166 2.73 -9.42 -6.24
C TYR A 166 1.37 -8.92 -6.76
N LEU A 167 1.09 -7.62 -6.67
CA LEU A 167 -0.16 -7.04 -7.15
C LEU A 167 -0.37 -7.23 -8.66
N GLN A 168 0.70 -7.16 -9.45
CA GLN A 168 0.69 -7.49 -10.88
C GLN A 168 0.42 -8.98 -11.16
N SER A 169 0.65 -9.86 -10.19
CA SER A 169 0.46 -11.31 -10.32
C SER A 169 -0.89 -11.83 -9.83
N THR A 170 -1.75 -10.96 -9.27
CA THR A 170 -3.07 -11.38 -8.77
C THR A 170 -3.97 -11.83 -9.90
N GLU A 171 -5.03 -12.58 -9.57
CA GLU A 171 -6.15 -12.74 -10.50
C GLU A 171 -6.78 -11.36 -10.79
N PRO A 172 -7.06 -11.03 -12.07
CA PRO A 172 -7.65 -9.75 -12.42
C PRO A 172 -9.14 -9.74 -12.08
N VAL A 173 -9.60 -8.66 -11.42
CA VAL A 173 -11.02 -8.41 -11.17
C VAL A 173 -11.40 -7.12 -11.87
N ASN A 174 -12.26 -7.20 -12.89
CA ASN A 174 -12.79 -6.03 -13.57
C ASN A 174 -13.76 -5.29 -12.62
N ASN A 175 -13.31 -4.14 -12.10
CA ASN A 175 -14.04 -3.33 -11.14
C ASN A 175 -13.66 -1.85 -11.26
N ALA A 176 -14.48 -1.08 -11.97
CA ALA A 176 -14.27 0.35 -12.13
C ALA A 176 -14.81 1.12 -10.91
N VAL A 177 -13.96 1.28 -9.89
CA VAL A 177 -14.28 2.02 -8.66
C VAL A 177 -14.77 3.45 -8.98
N PRO A 178 -15.90 3.91 -8.40
CA PRO A 178 -16.45 5.23 -8.68
C PRO A 178 -15.52 6.37 -8.19
N ALA A 179 -15.73 7.56 -8.78
CA ALA A 179 -15.07 8.77 -8.32
C ALA A 179 -15.51 9.15 -6.89
N PRO A 180 -14.62 9.75 -6.07
CA PRO A 180 -14.99 10.19 -4.73
C PRO A 180 -16.09 11.24 -4.75
N ILE A 181 -16.89 11.27 -3.69
CA ILE A 181 -17.97 12.24 -3.52
C ILE A 181 -17.43 13.43 -2.71
N PRO A 182 -17.46 14.67 -3.22
CA PRO A 182 -16.94 15.82 -2.48
C PRO A 182 -17.83 16.16 -1.27
N PRO A 183 -17.29 16.88 -0.26
CA PRO A 183 -18.05 17.28 0.93
C PRO A 183 -19.35 18.02 0.60
N THR A 184 -19.33 18.84 -0.45
CA THR A 184 -20.49 19.63 -0.90
C THR A 184 -21.65 18.80 -1.44
N LYS A 185 -21.50 17.49 -1.55
CA LYS A 185 -22.54 16.55 -2.01
C LYS A 185 -22.93 15.53 -0.94
N LEU A 186 -22.47 15.67 0.31
CA LEU A 186 -22.86 14.74 1.38
C LEU A 186 -24.35 14.83 1.74
N ASP A 187 -24.97 16.00 1.57
CA ASP A 187 -26.39 16.18 1.85
C ASP A 187 -27.30 15.30 0.99
N SER A 188 -26.88 14.95 -0.23
CA SER A 188 -27.65 14.05 -1.11
C SER A 188 -27.59 12.58 -0.68
N LEU A 189 -26.81 12.25 0.35
CA LEU A 189 -26.66 10.90 0.90
C LEU A 189 -27.31 10.75 2.28
N LYS A 190 -27.98 11.79 2.78
CA LYS A 190 -28.70 11.75 4.06
C LYS A 190 -29.87 10.76 3.96
N ALA A 191 -30.19 10.12 5.08
CA ALA A 191 -31.48 9.44 5.20
C ALA A 191 -32.59 10.50 5.04
N ALA A 192 -33.63 10.16 4.28
CA ALA A 192 -34.85 10.96 4.21
C ALA A 192 -35.59 10.96 5.55
#